data_AF-A0A5R9F1D4-F1
#
_entry.id   AF-A0A5R9F1D4-F1
#
_cell.length_a   1.000
_cell.length_b   1.000
_cell.length_c   1.000
_cell.angle_alpha   90.00
_cell.angle_beta   90.00
_cell.angle_gamma   90.00
#
_symmetry.space_group_name_H-M   'P 1'
#
loop_
_entity.id
_entity.type
_entity.pdbx_description
1 polymer ?
#
loop_
_entity_poly.entity_id
_entity_poly.type
_entity_poly.pdbx_seq_one_letter_code
_entity_poly.pdbx_strand_id
1 'polypeptide(L)'
;MDFLMDQALLYTSKKYEEIYILFKDKYEIKYQELFLLCASLGFKKNREIKFSGHGREFRTNYLTTRQKATAYSIILSDMEIGKNIEAFEDSEFRLKARKKLEAYAEGGMEILVEEVFGHRWDGNRLDPSYGEYEVDVLSHIYGDAIEVPF
;
A
#
# COMPACT_ATOMS: atom_id res chain seq x y z
N MET A 1 4.22 16.73 16.34
CA MET A 1 3.35 16.49 15.16
C MET A 1 4.01 15.41 14.32
N ASP A 2 3.30 14.35 13.93
CA ASP A 2 3.88 13.16 13.26
C ASP A 2 3.63 13.14 11.74
N PHE A 3 4.03 12.08 11.01
CA PHE A 3 3.98 12.02 9.55
C PHE A 3 2.60 11.76 8.91
N LEU A 4 1.62 11.32 9.70
CA LEU A 4 0.23 11.03 9.30
C LEU A 4 -0.75 12.10 9.80
N MET A 5 -0.29 13.34 10.05
CA MET A 5 -1.11 14.50 10.45
C MET A 5 -2.45 14.54 9.70
N ASP A 6 -3.52 15.02 10.32
CA ASP A 6 -4.91 14.91 9.83
C ASP A 6 -5.23 15.52 8.44
N GLN A 7 -4.26 16.02 7.68
CA GLN A 7 -4.44 16.44 6.29
C GLN A 7 -3.28 16.10 5.35
N ALA A 8 -2.31 15.29 5.76
CA ALA A 8 -1.24 14.88 4.86
C ALA A 8 -1.81 14.05 3.69
N LEU A 9 -1.22 14.22 2.51
CA LEU A 9 -1.58 13.46 1.31
C LEU A 9 -0.66 12.25 1.16
N LEU A 10 -1.26 11.13 0.77
CA LEU A 10 -0.58 9.95 0.27
C LEU A 10 -1.04 9.71 -1.16
N TYR A 11 -0.10 9.29 -2.01
CA TYR A 11 -0.32 9.05 -3.43
C TYR A 11 -0.20 7.58 -3.78
N THR A 12 -1.07 7.11 -4.67
CA THR A 12 -0.91 5.87 -5.42
C THR A 12 -0.29 6.17 -6.78
N SER A 13 0.30 5.19 -7.46
CA SER A 13 0.80 5.42 -8.82
C SER A 13 -0.33 5.49 -9.83
N LYS A 14 -0.08 6.24 -10.90
CA LYS A 14 -0.98 6.29 -12.06
C LYS A 14 -1.06 4.94 -12.79
N LYS A 15 0.03 4.14 -12.74
CA LYS A 15 0.14 2.82 -13.40
C LYS A 15 -0.98 1.86 -12.95
N TYR A 16 -1.36 1.91 -11.67
CA TYR A 16 -2.35 0.99 -11.09
C TYR A 16 -3.69 1.66 -10.77
N GLU A 17 -3.93 2.87 -11.27
CA GLU A 17 -5.13 3.65 -10.94
C GLU A 17 -6.43 2.88 -11.20
N GLU A 18 -6.51 2.16 -12.32
CA GLU A 18 -7.71 1.39 -12.69
C GLU A 18 -7.95 0.20 -11.75
N ILE A 19 -6.90 -0.36 -11.14
CA ILE A 19 -7.03 -1.43 -10.12
C ILE A 19 -7.70 -0.86 -8.87
N TYR A 20 -7.24 0.31 -8.40
CA TYR A 20 -7.87 0.99 -7.26
C TYR A 20 -9.34 1.30 -7.51
N ILE A 21 -9.67 1.80 -8.71
CA ILE A 21 -11.06 2.11 -9.10
C ILE A 21 -11.91 0.84 -9.09
N LEU A 22 -11.44 -0.23 -9.73
CA LEU A 22 -12.15 -1.52 -9.75
C LEU A 22 -12.45 -2.02 -8.33
N PHE A 23 -11.43 -2.05 -7.46
CA PHE A 23 -11.59 -2.55 -6.10
C PHE A 23 -12.57 -1.73 -5.27
N LYS A 24 -12.55 -0.41 -5.44
CA LYS A 24 -13.51 0.49 -4.79
C LYS A 24 -14.93 0.26 -5.30
N ASP A 25 -15.11 0.20 -6.61
CA ASP A 25 -16.44 0.24 -7.22
C ASP A 25 -17.11 -1.14 -7.23
N LYS A 26 -16.35 -2.22 -7.35
CA LYS A 26 -16.86 -3.60 -7.41
C LYS A 26 -16.87 -4.31 -6.05
N TYR A 27 -15.86 -4.07 -5.21
CA TYR A 27 -15.67 -4.81 -3.96
C TYR A 27 -15.80 -3.93 -2.71
N GLU A 28 -16.15 -2.65 -2.87
CA GLU A 28 -16.29 -1.66 -1.79
C GLU A 28 -15.01 -1.48 -0.94
N ILE A 29 -13.84 -1.87 -1.48
CA ILE A 29 -12.55 -1.71 -0.82
C ILE A 29 -12.05 -0.30 -1.09
N LYS A 30 -11.94 0.53 -0.04
CA LYS A 30 -11.54 1.93 -0.17
C LYS A 30 -10.08 2.03 -0.60
N TYR A 31 -9.71 3.14 -1.23
CA TYR A 31 -8.35 3.36 -1.72
C TYR A 31 -7.30 3.23 -0.60
N GLN A 32 -7.56 3.79 0.58
CA GLN A 32 -6.64 3.70 1.71
C GLN A 32 -6.51 2.28 2.29
N GLU A 33 -7.55 1.45 2.14
CA GLU A 33 -7.54 0.05 2.59
C GLU A 33 -6.66 -0.78 1.67
N LEU A 34 -6.88 -0.70 0.35
CA LEU A 34 -6.03 -1.38 -0.62
C LEU A 34 -4.59 -0.86 -0.58
N PHE A 35 -4.41 0.46 -0.42
CA PHE A 35 -3.09 1.07 -0.30
C PHE A 35 -2.31 0.51 0.89
N LEU A 36 -2.91 0.45 2.09
CA LEU A 36 -2.20 -0.10 3.25
C LEU A 36 -1.99 -1.61 3.16
N LEU A 37 -2.90 -2.33 2.52
CA LEU A 37 -2.69 -3.75 2.22
C LEU A 37 -1.42 -3.93 1.38
N CYS A 38 -1.32 -3.16 0.29
CA CYS A 38 -0.14 -3.17 -0.57
C CYS A 38 1.12 -2.70 0.17
N ALA A 39 1.03 -1.63 0.97
CA ALA A 39 2.17 -1.16 1.76
C ALA A 39 2.69 -2.22 2.73
N SER A 40 1.77 -2.95 3.37
CA SER A 40 2.11 -4.05 4.28
C SER A 40 2.76 -5.21 3.53
N LEU A 41 2.22 -5.58 2.36
CA LEU A 41 2.76 -6.65 1.52
C LEU A 41 4.15 -6.30 0.97
N GLY A 42 4.33 -5.09 0.42
CA GLY A 42 5.61 -4.60 -0.07
C GLY A 42 6.65 -4.53 1.05
N PHE A 43 6.28 -4.04 2.24
CA PHE A 43 7.17 -4.06 3.40
C PHE A 43 7.57 -5.48 3.80
N LYS A 44 6.59 -6.40 3.94
CA LYS A 44 6.84 -7.80 4.32
C LYS A 44 7.80 -8.51 3.35
N LYS A 45 7.67 -8.25 2.05
CA LYS A 45 8.52 -8.84 0.99
C LYS A 45 9.77 -8.01 0.69
N ASN A 46 10.03 -6.94 1.47
CA ASN A 46 11.14 -6.01 1.26
C ASN A 46 11.21 -5.47 -0.19
N ARG A 47 10.05 -5.16 -0.75
CA ARG A 47 9.90 -4.65 -2.12
C ARG A 47 9.44 -3.20 -2.07
N GLU A 48 10.35 -2.32 -2.46
CA GLU A 48 10.09 -0.91 -2.62
C GLU A 48 10.30 -0.50 -4.07
N ILE A 49 9.33 0.23 -4.62
CA ILE A 49 9.41 0.73 -6.00
C ILE A 49 9.14 2.24 -5.97
N LYS A 50 10.02 3.01 -6.62
CA LYS A 50 9.83 4.45 -6.74
C LYS A 50 8.74 4.76 -7.76
N PHE A 51 7.86 5.70 -7.44
CA PHE A 51 6.86 6.22 -8.35
C PHE A 51 7.45 6.76 -9.65
N SER A 52 6.77 6.44 -10.76
CA SER A 52 6.96 7.11 -12.04
C SER A 52 5.95 8.24 -12.28
N GLY A 53 4.90 8.36 -11.45
CA GLY A 53 3.92 9.45 -11.52
C GLY A 53 2.76 9.32 -10.51
N HIS A 54 2.17 10.46 -10.13
CA HIS A 54 1.05 10.52 -9.19
C HIS A 54 -0.27 10.11 -9.85
N GLY A 55 -0.92 9.09 -9.29
CA GLY A 55 -2.26 8.64 -9.62
C GLY A 55 -3.28 9.23 -8.63
N ARG A 56 -4.02 8.36 -7.94
CA ARG A 56 -5.01 8.79 -6.94
C ARG A 56 -4.31 9.29 -5.68
N GLU A 57 -4.95 10.23 -5.01
CA GLU A 57 -4.53 10.71 -3.70
C GLU A 57 -5.63 10.47 -2.66
N PHE A 58 -5.22 10.29 -1.42
CA PHE A 58 -6.14 10.32 -0.29
C PHE A 58 -5.47 11.00 0.91
N ARG A 59 -6.31 11.54 1.80
CA ARG A 59 -5.85 12.20 3.02
C ARG A 59 -5.66 11.17 4.13
N THR A 60 -4.62 11.34 4.93
CA THR A 60 -4.28 10.45 6.06
C THR A 60 -5.35 10.44 7.17
N ASN A 61 -6.24 11.43 7.25
CA ASN A 61 -7.40 11.38 8.14
C ASN A 61 -8.46 10.35 7.75
N TYR A 62 -8.41 9.81 6.53
CA TYR A 62 -9.28 8.71 6.11
C TYR A 62 -8.81 7.35 6.66
N LEU A 63 -7.61 7.29 7.25
CA LEU A 63 -7.10 6.12 7.94
C LEU A 63 -7.70 6.03 9.35
N THR A 64 -8.24 4.86 9.67
CA THR A 64 -8.62 4.49 11.04
C THR A 64 -7.40 4.41 11.94
N THR A 65 -7.61 4.43 13.27
CA THR A 65 -6.51 4.27 14.25
C THR A 65 -5.69 3.00 14.03
N ARG A 66 -6.33 1.88 13.66
CA ARG A 66 -5.62 0.61 13.37
C ARG A 66 -4.76 0.73 12.10
N GLN A 67 -5.30 1.34 11.06
CA GLN A 67 -4.56 1.59 9.81
C GLN A 67 -3.37 2.53 10.04
N LYS A 68 -3.56 3.61 10.80
CA LYS A 68 -2.45 4.49 11.21
C LYS A 68 -1.39 3.68 11.97
N ALA A 69 -1.79 2.83 12.93
CA ALA A 69 -0.86 1.97 13.66
C ALA A 69 -0.04 1.06 12.73
N THR A 70 -0.67 0.39 11.75
CA THR A 70 0.02 -0.39 10.72
C THR A 70 1.05 0.43 9.96
N ALA A 71 0.66 1.63 9.51
CA ALA A 71 1.55 2.55 8.82
C ALA A 71 2.75 2.99 9.69
N TYR A 72 2.54 3.28 10.97
CA TYR A 72 3.66 3.53 11.92
C TYR A 72 4.54 2.30 12.06
N SER A 73 3.98 1.11 12.22
CA SER A 73 4.74 -0.13 12.38
C SER A 73 5.66 -0.40 11.19
N ILE A 74 5.19 -0.16 9.96
CA ILE A 74 6.01 -0.25 8.74
C ILE A 74 7.19 0.74 8.83
N ILE A 75 6.92 2.03 9.06
CA ILE A 75 7.97 3.05 9.05
C ILE A 75 8.96 2.89 10.23
N LEU A 76 8.49 2.53 11.42
CA LEU A 76 9.36 2.31 12.57
C LEU A 76 10.28 1.10 12.39
N SER A 77 9.81 0.10 11.63
CA SER A 77 10.55 -1.13 11.34
C SER A 77 11.41 -1.04 10.08
N ASP A 78 11.27 0.03 9.29
CA ASP A 78 12.10 0.30 8.13
C ASP A 78 13.59 0.40 8.52
N MET A 79 14.46 -0.25 7.75
CA MET A 79 15.88 -0.33 8.09
C MET A 79 16.66 0.97 7.83
N GLU A 80 16.18 1.81 6.91
CA GLU A 80 16.87 3.03 6.50
C GLU A 80 16.42 4.25 7.30
N ILE A 81 15.13 4.35 7.62
CA ILE A 81 14.53 5.52 8.28
C ILE A 81 13.84 5.21 9.60
N GLY A 82 13.69 3.93 9.96
CA GLY A 82 13.07 3.54 11.21
C GLY A 82 13.91 3.88 12.45
N LYS A 83 13.42 3.43 13.61
CA LYS A 83 14.13 3.45 14.91
C LYS A 83 14.36 4.81 15.58
N ASN A 84 13.97 5.94 14.99
CA ASN A 84 14.01 7.25 15.65
C ASN A 84 12.63 7.91 15.71
N ILE A 85 11.91 7.74 16.83
CA ILE A 85 10.59 8.33 17.05
C ILE A 85 10.67 9.87 17.19
N GLU A 86 11.81 10.40 17.63
CA GLU A 86 12.00 11.85 17.79
C GLU A 86 12.07 12.55 16.42
N ALA A 87 12.49 11.83 15.37
CA ALA A 87 12.56 12.35 14.01
C ALA A 87 11.18 12.67 13.40
N PHE A 88 10.07 12.19 13.97
CA PHE A 88 8.73 12.48 13.44
C PHE A 88 8.34 13.95 13.56
N GLU A 89 8.99 14.71 14.44
CA GLU A 89 8.82 16.16 14.56
C GLU A 89 9.50 16.95 13.44
N ASP A 90 10.42 16.32 12.70
CA ASP A 90 11.10 16.91 11.56
C ASP A 90 10.26 16.82 10.27
N SER A 91 10.10 17.94 9.57
CA SER A 91 9.28 17.99 8.36
C SER A 91 9.83 17.20 7.19
N GLU A 92 11.16 17.12 7.07
CA GLU A 92 11.83 16.39 6.00
C GLU A 92 11.66 14.88 6.22
N PHE A 93 11.84 14.43 7.46
CA PHE A 93 11.58 13.07 7.89
C PHE A 93 10.13 12.67 7.63
N ARG A 94 9.14 13.52 7.98
CA ARG A 94 7.73 13.23 7.69
C ARG A 94 7.47 13.01 6.20
N LEU A 95 8.09 13.81 5.33
CA LEU A 95 7.99 13.62 3.88
C LEU A 95 8.64 12.31 3.43
N LYS A 96 9.83 12.00 3.95
CA LYS A 96 10.56 10.76 3.66
C LYS A 96 9.77 9.52 4.08
N ALA A 97 9.17 9.56 5.27
CA ALA A 97 8.31 8.50 5.80
C ALA A 97 7.09 8.24 4.90
N ARG A 98 6.39 9.30 4.46
CA ARG A 98 5.29 9.15 3.50
C ARG A 98 5.77 8.54 2.19
N LYS A 99 6.86 9.07 1.60
CA LYS A 99 7.41 8.52 0.36
C LYS A 99 7.83 7.04 0.48
N LYS A 100 8.30 6.62 1.66
CA LYS A 100 8.59 5.20 1.92
C LYS A 100 7.33 4.35 1.98
N LEU A 101 6.29 4.78 2.71
CA LEU A 101 5.00 4.07 2.70
C LEU A 101 4.46 3.91 1.28
N GLU A 102 4.49 4.99 0.53
CA GLU A 102 4.05 5.01 -0.85
C GLU A 102 4.91 4.02 -1.68
N ALA A 103 6.24 4.01 -1.55
CA ALA A 103 7.11 3.09 -2.27
C ALA A 103 6.87 1.60 -1.93
N TYR A 104 6.56 1.29 -0.68
CA TYR A 104 6.12 -0.05 -0.29
C TYR A 104 4.75 -0.40 -0.88
N ALA A 105 3.82 0.56 -0.92
CA ALA A 105 2.51 0.33 -1.55
C ALA A 105 2.64 0.04 -3.05
N GLU A 106 3.54 0.73 -3.74
CA GLU A 106 3.87 0.44 -5.14
C GLU A 106 4.44 -0.97 -5.30
N GLY A 107 5.40 -1.34 -4.44
CA GLY A 107 5.99 -2.68 -4.44
C GLY A 107 4.99 -3.80 -4.17
N GLY A 108 4.06 -3.58 -3.23
CA GLY A 108 2.99 -4.52 -2.93
C GLY A 108 1.99 -4.66 -4.07
N MET A 109 1.65 -3.56 -4.76
CA MET A 109 0.78 -3.64 -5.93
C MET A 109 1.45 -4.38 -7.09
N GLU A 110 2.76 -4.19 -7.31
CA GLU A 110 3.49 -4.97 -8.31
C GLU A 110 3.49 -6.47 -7.96
N ILE A 111 3.60 -6.84 -6.67
CA ILE A 111 3.44 -8.25 -6.24
C ILE A 111 2.05 -8.77 -6.59
N LEU A 112 0.99 -8.03 -6.28
CA LEU A 112 -0.37 -8.46 -6.63
C LEU A 112 -0.53 -8.65 -8.14
N VAL A 113 0.01 -7.73 -8.92
CA VAL A 113 -0.01 -7.81 -10.37
C VAL A 113 0.75 -9.03 -10.89
N GLU A 114 1.96 -9.28 -10.40
CA GLU A 114 2.83 -10.37 -10.87
C GLU A 114 2.35 -11.75 -10.40
N GLU A 115 1.97 -11.86 -9.12
CA GLU A 115 1.78 -13.14 -8.44
C GLU A 115 0.30 -13.51 -8.26
N VAL A 116 -0.61 -12.54 -8.27
CA VAL A 116 -2.04 -12.77 -7.97
C VAL A 116 -2.89 -12.59 -9.23
N PHE A 117 -2.78 -11.46 -9.91
CA PHE A 117 -3.58 -11.15 -11.08
C PHE A 117 -3.01 -11.77 -12.37
N GLY A 118 -1.68 -11.77 -12.49
CA GLY A 118 -0.94 -12.37 -13.59
C GLY A 118 -1.46 -11.95 -14.96
N HIS A 119 -1.81 -12.95 -15.79
CA HIS A 119 -2.30 -12.74 -17.15
C HIS A 119 -3.63 -11.99 -17.24
N ARG A 120 -4.33 -11.79 -16.12
CA ARG A 120 -5.59 -11.03 -16.08
C ARG A 120 -5.35 -9.52 -15.96
N TRP A 121 -4.10 -9.06 -15.91
CA TRP A 121 -3.73 -7.65 -15.99
C TRP A 121 -3.06 -7.37 -17.34
N ASP A 122 -3.54 -6.37 -18.08
CA ASP A 122 -3.06 -6.04 -19.43
C ASP A 122 -1.94 -4.97 -19.46
N GLY A 123 -1.43 -4.59 -18.28
CA GLY A 123 -0.52 -3.46 -18.11
C GLY A 123 -1.19 -2.14 -17.72
N ASN A 124 -2.53 -2.11 -17.70
CA ASN A 124 -3.34 -0.96 -17.28
C ASN A 124 -4.56 -1.38 -16.45
N ARG A 125 -5.34 -2.35 -16.93
CA ARG A 125 -6.62 -2.79 -16.36
C ARG A 125 -6.62 -4.28 -16.05
N LEU A 126 -7.49 -4.65 -15.11
CA LEU A 126 -7.83 -6.04 -14.84
C LEU A 126 -8.99 -6.49 -15.74
N ASP A 127 -8.97 -7.76 -16.15
CA ASP A 127 -10.04 -8.40 -16.90
C ASP A 127 -11.39 -8.28 -16.15
N PRO A 128 -12.34 -7.50 -16.66
CA PRO A 128 -13.61 -7.25 -15.98
C PRO A 128 -14.50 -8.50 -15.91
N SER A 129 -14.25 -9.51 -16.76
CA SER A 129 -15.02 -10.75 -16.76
C SER A 129 -14.69 -11.65 -15.56
N TYR A 130 -13.53 -11.46 -14.94
CA TYR A 130 -13.15 -12.17 -13.73
C TYR A 130 -13.75 -11.52 -12.48
N GLY A 131 -14.35 -12.36 -11.63
CA GLY A 131 -15.25 -11.92 -10.55
C GLY A 131 -14.67 -11.91 -9.15
N GLU A 132 -13.50 -12.50 -8.93
CA GLU A 132 -13.06 -12.96 -7.60
C GLU A 132 -11.68 -12.41 -7.19
N TYR A 133 -11.31 -11.22 -7.67
CA TYR A 133 -10.00 -10.63 -7.40
C TYR A 133 -9.74 -10.38 -5.90
N GLU A 134 -10.77 -10.02 -5.15
CA GLU A 134 -10.74 -9.89 -3.69
C GLU A 134 -10.47 -11.23 -3.00
N VAL A 135 -11.01 -12.33 -3.52
CA VAL A 135 -10.78 -13.67 -3.00
C VAL A 135 -9.35 -14.10 -3.31
N ASP A 136 -8.85 -13.84 -4.51
CA ASP A 136 -7.47 -14.12 -4.90
C ASP A 136 -6.47 -13.38 -3.99
N VAL A 137 -6.69 -12.09 -3.76
CA VAL A 137 -5.86 -11.27 -2.86
C VAL A 137 -5.88 -11.82 -1.43
N LEU A 138 -7.06 -12.13 -0.89
CA LEU A 138 -7.19 -12.69 0.45
C LEU A 138 -6.52 -14.07 0.56
N SER A 139 -6.68 -14.92 -0.45
CA SER A 139 -6.08 -16.25 -0.52
C SER A 139 -4.55 -16.16 -0.55
N HIS A 140 -4.01 -15.24 -1.34
CA HIS A 140 -2.58 -14.96 -1.39
C HIS A 140 -2.07 -14.55 -0.01
N ILE A 141 -2.67 -13.55 0.62
CA ILE A 141 -2.27 -13.06 1.95
C ILE A 141 -2.37 -14.16 3.02
N TYR A 142 -3.44 -14.96 2.97
CA TYR A 142 -3.65 -16.05 3.92
C TYR A 142 -2.60 -17.15 3.77
N GLY A 143 -2.29 -17.58 2.53
CA GLY A 143 -1.22 -18.55 2.27
C GLY A 143 0.13 -18.04 2.79
N ASP A 144 0.42 -16.77 2.52
CA ASP A 144 1.63 -16.08 2.96
C ASP A 144 1.77 -15.99 4.50
N ALA A 145 0.66 -16.05 5.23
CA ALA A 145 0.63 -16.03 6.70
C ALA A 145 0.89 -17.42 7.30
N ILE A 146 0.54 -18.49 6.59
CA ILE A 146 0.74 -19.88 7.05
C ILE A 146 2.19 -20.31 6.85
N GLU A 147 2.87 -19.83 5.81
CA GLU A 147 4.27 -20.19 5.52
C GLU A 147 5.29 -19.71 6.56
N VAL A 148 4.89 -18.83 7.48
CA VAL A 148 5.74 -18.40 8.60
C VAL A 148 5.19 -18.97 9.91
N PRO A 149 5.56 -20.20 10.31
CA PRO A 149 5.47 -20.57 11.70
C PRO A 149 6.53 -19.74 12.46
N PHE A 150 6.06 -19.00 13.47
CA PHE A 150 6.87 -18.22 14.41
C PHE A 150 8.10 -18.98 14.92
#